data_AF-A0A940G5Q6-F1
#
_entry.id   AF-A0A940G5Q6-F1
#
_cell.length_a   1.000
_cell.length_b   1.000
_cell.length_c   1.000
_cell.angle_alpha   90.00
_cell.angle_beta   90.00
_cell.angle_gamma   90.00
#
_symmetry.space_group_name_H-M   'P 1'
#
loop_
_entity.id
_entity.type
_entity.pdbx_description
1 polymer ?
#
loop_
_entity_poly.entity_id
_entity_poly.type
_entity_poly.pdbx_seq_one_letter_code
_entity_poly.pdbx_strand_id
1 'polypeptide(L)'
;MHEIRTFLILAARRLSRPLGSELVLEHEGWPLPEPLRSASTFITFRDLGYDAHYWQGELPLEADLDDTYVRDFAWARLGPIGYAEVAHVLLPRYFTQEINIPGGPKGAPRFCNTWKHEQDIEGLSKDLTAASIEHRLIGDVLEIKRF
;
A
#
# COMPACT_ATOMS: atom_id res chain seq x y z
N MET A 1 -10.90 -16.19 4.70
CA MET A 1 -9.99 -16.11 3.54
C MET A 1 -10.52 -15.17 2.46
N HIS A 2 -11.78 -15.27 2.02
CA HIS A 2 -12.32 -14.38 0.97
C HIS A 2 -12.37 -12.89 1.35
N GLU A 3 -12.54 -12.55 2.62
CA GLU A 3 -12.64 -11.14 3.06
C GLU A 3 -11.40 -10.30 2.75
N ILE A 4 -10.18 -10.80 3.00
CA ILE A 4 -8.94 -10.04 2.73
C ILE A 4 -8.76 -9.83 1.23
N ARG A 5 -9.01 -10.87 0.43
CA ARG A 5 -8.98 -10.76 -1.03
C ARG A 5 -10.00 -9.74 -1.54
N THR A 6 -11.25 -9.85 -1.10
CA THR A 6 -12.32 -8.94 -1.52
C THR A 6 -12.01 -7.52 -1.09
N PHE A 7 -11.50 -7.31 0.13
CA PHE A 7 -10.99 -6.02 0.57
C PHE A 7 -9.93 -5.48 -0.39
N LEU A 8 -8.91 -6.28 -0.72
CA LEU A 8 -7.82 -5.82 -1.59
C LEU A 8 -8.30 -5.49 -3.00
N ILE A 9 -9.26 -6.23 -3.54
CA ILE A 9 -9.87 -5.92 -4.84
C ILE A 9 -10.62 -4.59 -4.77
N LEU A 10 -11.44 -4.38 -3.73
CA LEU A 10 -12.17 -3.13 -3.56
C LEU A 10 -11.22 -1.95 -3.35
N ALA A 11 -10.18 -2.14 -2.55
CA ALA A 11 -9.14 -1.15 -2.29
C ALA A 11 -8.37 -0.81 -3.57
N ALA A 12 -7.86 -1.81 -4.31
CA ALA A 12 -7.13 -1.61 -5.55
C ALA A 12 -7.95 -0.84 -6.59
N ARG A 13 -9.27 -1.10 -6.67
CA ARG A 13 -10.17 -0.38 -7.58
C ARG A 13 -10.42 1.05 -7.13
N ARG A 14 -10.82 1.23 -5.86
CA ARG A 14 -11.19 2.54 -5.29
C ARG A 14 -10.02 3.49 -5.20
N LEU A 15 -8.86 2.97 -4.82
CA LEU A 15 -7.66 3.73 -4.45
C LEU A 15 -6.59 3.72 -5.53
N SER A 16 -6.92 3.21 -6.73
CA SER A 16 -6.07 3.29 -7.92
C SER A 16 -5.67 4.72 -8.30
N ARG A 17 -6.36 5.73 -7.77
CA ARG A 17 -6.04 7.15 -7.96
C ARG A 17 -6.16 7.88 -6.62
N PRO A 18 -5.16 8.70 -6.26
CA PRO A 18 -5.28 9.55 -5.10
C PRO A 18 -6.32 10.66 -5.34
N LEU A 19 -6.97 11.13 -4.27
CA LEU A 19 -7.83 12.30 -4.28
C LEU A 19 -7.05 13.58 -4.55
N GLY A 20 -5.81 13.63 -4.05
CA GLY A 20 -4.90 14.75 -4.19
C GLY A 20 -3.45 14.31 -4.02
N SER A 21 -2.54 15.05 -4.63
CA SER A 21 -1.10 14.82 -4.56
C SER A 21 -0.40 16.16 -4.31
N GLU A 22 0.50 16.18 -3.34
CA GLU A 22 1.30 17.34 -2.98
C GLU A 22 2.79 16.99 -3.05
N LEU A 23 3.58 17.84 -3.72
CA LEU A 23 5.04 17.72 -3.69
C LEU A 23 5.54 18.22 -2.34
N VAL A 24 6.09 17.32 -1.53
CA VAL A 24 6.57 17.63 -0.17
C VAL A 24 8.05 18.02 -0.21
N LEU A 25 8.84 17.33 -1.04
CA LEU A 25 10.27 17.56 -1.13
C LEU A 25 10.75 17.34 -2.56
N GLU A 26 11.60 18.25 -3.03
CA GLU A 26 12.46 18.04 -4.18
C GLU A 26 13.90 18.18 -3.69
N HIS A 27 14.72 17.17 -3.92
CA HIS A 27 16.13 17.26 -3.57
C HIS A 27 17.03 16.66 -4.65
N GLU A 28 18.19 17.27 -4.86
CA GLU A 28 19.28 16.65 -5.61
C GLU A 28 19.88 15.54 -4.73
N GLY A 29 20.03 14.33 -5.26
CA GLY A 29 20.44 13.19 -4.45
C GLY A 29 20.72 11.95 -5.26
N TRP A 30 21.28 10.95 -4.56
CA TRP A 30 21.55 9.64 -5.14
C TRP A 30 20.25 9.01 -5.68
N PRO A 31 20.32 8.27 -6.80
CA PRO A 31 19.18 7.51 -7.29
C PRO A 31 18.60 6.67 -6.16
N LEU A 32 17.29 6.80 -5.91
CA LEU A 32 16.62 5.77 -5.13
C LEU A 32 16.67 4.45 -5.89
N PRO A 33 16.77 3.30 -5.21
CA PRO A 33 16.44 2.03 -5.85
C PRO A 33 15.07 2.14 -6.52
N GLU A 34 14.80 1.34 -7.57
CA GLU A 34 13.57 1.44 -8.36
C GLU A 34 12.35 1.67 -7.47
N PRO A 35 11.48 2.66 -7.81
CA PRO A 35 10.37 3.03 -6.95
C PRO A 35 9.56 1.78 -6.65
N LEU A 36 9.55 1.39 -5.37
CA LEU A 36 8.80 0.25 -4.88
C LEU A 36 7.32 0.60 -5.04
N ARG A 37 6.74 0.23 -6.18
CA ARG A 37 5.36 0.58 -6.52
C ARG A 37 4.40 0.11 -5.41
N SER A 38 4.57 -1.11 -4.89
CA SER A 38 3.65 -1.71 -3.91
C SER A 38 4.30 -1.99 -2.55
N ALA A 39 4.72 -0.96 -1.80
CA ALA A 39 5.12 -1.11 -0.40
C ALA A 39 3.92 -1.01 0.57
N SER A 40 2.82 -1.72 0.25
CA SER A 40 1.77 -1.98 1.23
C SER A 40 2.37 -2.63 2.47
N THR A 41 1.74 -2.49 3.63
CA THR A 41 2.17 -3.26 4.80
C THR A 41 1.03 -4.11 5.33
N PHE A 42 1.10 -5.39 4.98
CA PHE A 42 0.36 -6.43 5.66
C PHE A 42 1.11 -6.77 6.94
N ILE A 43 0.39 -6.81 8.05
CA ILE A 43 0.91 -7.42 9.27
C ILE A 43 0.44 -8.87 9.25
N THR A 44 1.37 -9.79 9.09
CA THR A 44 1.07 -11.22 9.19
C THR A 44 1.04 -11.68 10.64
N PHE A 45 0.45 -12.84 10.91
CA PHE A 45 0.52 -13.46 12.25
C PHE A 45 1.95 -13.72 12.71
N ARG A 46 2.87 -13.94 11.77
CA ARG A 46 4.30 -14.06 12.05
C ARG A 46 4.86 -12.72 12.54
N ASP A 47 4.54 -11.61 11.89
CA ASP A 47 5.11 -10.29 12.19
C ASP A 47 4.71 -9.77 13.57
N LEU A 48 3.54 -10.18 14.08
CA LEU A 48 3.08 -9.86 15.45
C LEU A 48 4.10 -10.25 16.54
N GLY A 49 5.01 -11.20 16.25
CA GLY A 49 6.04 -11.66 17.19
C GLY A 49 7.42 -11.04 17.02
N TYR A 50 7.68 -10.24 15.96
CA TYR A 50 9.05 -9.84 15.60
C TYR A 50 9.23 -8.33 15.36
N ASP A 51 8.29 -7.68 14.67
CA ASP A 51 8.08 -6.22 14.60
C ASP A 51 7.08 -5.96 13.46
N ALA A 52 6.05 -5.15 13.73
CA ALA A 52 5.11 -4.73 12.69
C ALA A 52 5.66 -3.47 12.00
N HIS A 53 5.98 -3.56 10.71
CA HIS A 53 6.27 -2.38 9.91
C HIS A 53 4.97 -1.62 9.58
N TYR A 54 5.07 -0.32 9.35
CA TYR A 54 3.93 0.53 8.94
C TYR A 54 3.95 0.78 7.43
N TRP A 55 2.77 1.08 6.87
CA TRP A 55 2.49 1.29 5.44
C TRP A 55 3.44 2.27 4.73
N GLN A 56 4.10 1.85 3.64
CA GLN A 56 5.10 2.70 2.94
C GLN A 56 4.93 2.81 1.42
N GLY A 57 3.81 2.38 0.82
CA GLY A 57 3.64 2.43 -0.64
C GLY A 57 2.23 2.12 -1.15
N GLU A 58 2.09 1.86 -2.45
CA GLU A 58 0.76 1.64 -3.05
C GLU A 58 0.21 0.25 -2.70
N LEU A 59 -1.10 0.08 -2.93
CA LEU A 59 -1.76 -1.21 -2.89
C LEU A 59 -1.23 -2.16 -3.99
N PRO A 60 -1.26 -3.49 -3.78
CA PRO A 60 -1.04 -4.42 -4.88
C PRO A 60 -2.02 -4.14 -6.01
N LEU A 61 -1.59 -4.34 -7.25
CA LEU A 61 -2.50 -4.22 -8.39
C LEU A 61 -3.48 -5.40 -8.36
N GLU A 62 -4.65 -5.25 -8.97
CA GLU A 62 -5.62 -6.35 -9.05
C GLU A 62 -5.03 -7.60 -9.73
N ALA A 63 -4.09 -7.43 -10.67
CA ALA A 63 -3.38 -8.51 -11.33
C ALA A 63 -2.43 -9.30 -10.39
N ASP A 64 -2.08 -8.73 -9.24
CA ASP A 64 -1.22 -9.34 -8.22
C ASP A 64 -2.04 -10.13 -7.18
N LEU A 65 -3.38 -10.05 -7.24
CA LEU A 65 -4.32 -10.66 -6.30
C LEU A 65 -4.84 -12.01 -6.82
N ASP A 66 -4.05 -13.06 -6.61
CA ASP A 66 -4.47 -14.44 -6.89
C ASP A 66 -5.61 -14.87 -5.94
N ASP A 67 -6.13 -16.09 -6.12
CA ASP A 67 -7.28 -16.58 -5.35
C ASP A 67 -6.98 -16.81 -3.86
N THR A 68 -5.72 -17.09 -3.54
CA THR A 68 -5.30 -17.50 -2.18
C THR A 68 -4.15 -16.68 -1.59
N TYR A 69 -3.46 -15.87 -2.40
CA TYR A 69 -2.30 -15.09 -1.98
C TYR A 69 -2.11 -13.83 -2.82
N VAL A 70 -1.23 -12.94 -2.36
CA VAL A 70 -0.72 -11.78 -3.12
C VAL A 70 0.65 -12.13 -3.70
N ARG A 71 0.83 -11.99 -5.01
CA ARG A 71 1.98 -12.54 -5.75
C ARG A 71 3.27 -11.74 -5.59
N ASP A 72 3.18 -10.42 -5.69
CA ASP A 72 4.33 -9.53 -5.65
C ASP A 72 4.13 -8.48 -4.55
N PHE A 73 5.09 -8.43 -3.65
CA PHE A 73 5.13 -7.50 -2.54
C PHE A 73 6.49 -6.82 -2.59
N ALA A 74 6.50 -5.51 -2.77
CA ALA A 74 7.72 -4.76 -3.08
C ALA A 74 8.80 -4.84 -1.96
N TRP A 75 8.47 -5.43 -0.81
CA TRP A 75 9.42 -5.77 0.25
C TRP A 75 9.81 -7.25 0.14
N ALA A 76 10.80 -7.49 -0.74
CA ALA A 76 11.34 -8.78 -1.17
C ALA A 76 12.01 -9.66 -0.07
N ARG A 77 11.40 -9.80 1.12
CA ARG A 77 11.80 -10.79 2.14
C ARG A 77 10.72 -11.81 2.49
N LEU A 78 9.45 -11.58 2.12
CA LEU A 78 8.34 -12.43 2.53
C LEU A 78 7.81 -13.35 1.42
N GLY A 79 8.22 -13.19 0.16
CA GLY A 79 7.63 -13.94 -0.94
C GLY A 79 6.12 -13.69 -1.07
N PRO A 80 5.37 -14.56 -1.75
CA PRO A 80 3.92 -14.45 -1.81
C PRO A 80 3.30 -14.55 -0.41
N ILE A 81 2.34 -13.67 -0.09
CA ILE A 81 1.67 -13.65 1.22
C ILE A 81 0.29 -14.28 1.08
N GLY A 82 0.04 -15.38 1.78
CA GLY A 82 -1.27 -16.01 1.81
C GLY A 82 -2.30 -15.14 2.55
N TYR A 83 -3.53 -15.05 2.05
CA TYR A 83 -4.58 -14.27 2.72
C TYR A 83 -4.92 -14.78 4.13
N ALA A 84 -4.64 -16.06 4.40
CA ALA A 84 -4.80 -16.65 5.73
C ALA A 84 -3.70 -16.22 6.72
N GLU A 85 -2.56 -15.76 6.23
CA GLU A 85 -1.43 -15.32 7.05
C GLU A 85 -1.57 -13.87 7.49
N VAL A 86 -2.42 -13.10 6.80
CA VAL A 86 -2.70 -11.70 7.12
C VAL A 86 -3.51 -11.61 8.42
N ALA A 87 -2.89 -11.05 9.45
CA ALA A 87 -3.55 -10.78 10.72
C ALA A 87 -4.23 -9.41 10.71
N HIS A 88 -3.61 -8.43 10.06
CA HIS A 88 -4.04 -7.05 10.15
C HIS A 88 -3.60 -6.25 8.91
N VAL A 89 -4.51 -5.43 8.40
CA VAL A 89 -4.24 -4.43 7.36
C VAL A 89 -4.53 -3.04 7.91
N LEU A 90 -3.56 -2.14 7.77
CA LEU A 90 -3.67 -0.73 8.15
C LEU A 90 -3.47 0.15 6.92
N LEU A 91 -4.54 0.79 6.46
CA LEU A 91 -4.49 1.68 5.31
C LEU A 91 -4.63 3.15 5.76
N PRO A 92 -3.55 3.94 5.69
CA PRO A 92 -3.61 5.35 6.07
C PRO A 92 -4.32 6.20 5.00
N ARG A 93 -4.91 7.33 5.40
CA ARG A 93 -5.43 8.36 4.50
C ARG A 93 -4.34 8.90 3.59
N TYR A 94 -3.10 8.97 4.10
CA TYR A 94 -1.96 9.50 3.37
C TYR A 94 -0.84 8.46 3.23
N PHE A 95 -0.23 8.41 2.05
CA PHE A 95 1.03 7.70 1.85
C PHE A 95 2.03 8.61 1.11
N THR A 96 3.30 8.29 1.23
CA THR A 96 4.38 8.98 0.53
C THR A 96 4.90 8.14 -0.62
N GLN A 97 5.13 8.77 -1.76
CA GLN A 97 5.76 8.15 -2.93
C GLN A 97 7.01 8.93 -3.30
N GLU A 98 8.12 8.22 -3.48
CA GLU A 98 9.35 8.82 -3.96
C GLU A 98 9.57 8.47 -5.44
N ILE A 99 9.82 9.49 -6.26
CA ILE A 99 9.96 9.35 -7.71
C ILE A 99 11.32 9.90 -8.14
N ASN A 100 12.11 9.06 -8.80
CA ASN A 100 13.33 9.49 -9.48
C ASN A 100 12.96 10.28 -10.74
N ILE A 101 13.41 11.53 -10.83
CA ILE A 101 13.21 12.38 -12.00
C ILE A 101 14.39 12.18 -12.97
N PRO A 102 14.15 11.70 -14.20
CA PRO A 102 15.21 11.48 -15.18
C PRO A 102 15.79 12.81 -15.69
N GLY A 103 17.05 12.78 -16.14
CA GLY A 103 17.71 13.96 -16.74
C GLY A 103 19.12 14.25 -16.23
N GLY A 104 19.69 13.36 -15.40
CA GLY A 104 21.08 13.43 -14.97
C GLY A 104 22.04 12.85 -16.03
N PRO A 105 23.35 13.11 -15.89
CA PRO A 105 24.37 12.56 -16.78
C PRO A 105 24.30 11.02 -16.84
N LYS A 106 24.47 10.45 -18.04
CA LYS A 106 24.48 8.98 -18.27
C LYS A 106 23.19 8.26 -17.86
N GLY A 107 22.05 8.95 -17.85
CA GLY A 107 20.74 8.36 -17.53
C GLY A 107 20.47 8.23 -16.03
N ALA A 108 21.31 8.82 -15.18
CA ALA A 108 21.05 8.90 -13.74
C ALA A 108 19.85 9.83 -13.46
N PRO A 109 19.12 9.62 -12.35
CA PRO A 109 18.16 10.60 -11.84
C PRO A 109 18.87 11.91 -11.52
N ARG A 110 18.22 13.03 -11.85
CA ARG A 110 18.69 14.38 -11.50
C ARG A 110 18.18 14.81 -10.13
N PHE A 111 16.93 14.48 -9.84
CA PHE A 111 16.24 14.80 -8.60
C PHE A 111 15.48 13.58 -8.09
N CYS A 112 15.21 13.60 -6.79
CA CYS A 112 14.18 12.78 -6.19
C CYS A 112 13.05 13.69 -5.70
N ASN A 113 11.81 13.35 -6.06
CA ASN A 113 10.62 14.03 -5.60
C ASN A 113 9.87 13.13 -4.63
N THR A 114 9.62 13.62 -3.42
CA THR A 114 8.72 12.98 -2.46
C THR A 114 7.35 13.62 -2.58
N TRP A 115 6.37 12.83 -3.00
CA TRP A 115 4.98 13.20 -3.07
C TRP A 115 4.21 12.63 -1.89
N LYS A 116 3.26 13.40 -1.36
CA LYS A 116 2.26 12.92 -0.42
C LYS A 116 0.94 12.79 -1.16
N HIS A 117 0.32 11.63 -1.04
CA HIS A 117 -0.92 11.29 -1.72
C HIS A 117 -2.05 11.08 -0.71
N GLU A 118 -3.22 11.65 -0.97
CA GLU A 118 -4.44 11.42 -0.22
C GLU A 118 -5.29 10.32 -0.85
N GLN A 119 -5.84 9.42 -0.04
CA GLN A 119 -6.63 8.27 -0.44
C GLN A 119 -8.09 8.40 0.03
N ASP A 120 -9.05 7.93 -0.79
CA ASP A 120 -10.48 7.90 -0.46
C ASP A 120 -10.85 6.73 0.47
N ILE A 121 -10.33 6.76 1.70
CA ILE A 121 -10.57 5.71 2.69
C ILE A 121 -12.02 5.68 3.18
N GLU A 122 -12.74 6.82 3.14
CA GLU A 122 -14.17 6.89 3.42
C GLU A 122 -15.01 6.21 2.34
N GLY A 123 -14.67 6.45 1.06
CA GLY A 123 -15.29 5.75 -0.06
C GLY A 123 -15.07 4.25 0.03
N LEU A 124 -13.85 3.82 0.35
CA LEU A 124 -13.54 2.41 0.58
C LEU A 124 -14.33 1.84 1.76
N SER A 125 -14.43 2.55 2.90
CA SER A 125 -15.23 2.11 4.05
C SER A 125 -16.70 1.86 3.68
N LYS A 126 -17.29 2.71 2.83
CA LYS A 126 -18.65 2.50 2.32
C LYS A 126 -18.74 1.25 1.45
N ASP A 127 -17.77 1.01 0.57
CA ASP A 127 -17.73 -0.18 -0.27
C ASP A 127 -17.60 -1.46 0.56
N LEU A 128 -16.75 -1.44 1.59
CA LEU A 128 -16.58 -2.57 2.51
C LEU A 128 -17.85 -2.84 3.33
N THR A 129 -18.53 -1.78 3.77
CA THR A 129 -19.84 -1.91 4.43
C THR A 129 -20.86 -2.57 3.51
N ALA A 130 -20.94 -2.14 2.25
CA ALA A 130 -21.84 -2.73 1.26
C ALA A 130 -21.48 -4.20 0.96
N ALA A 131 -20.20 -4.56 1.04
CA ALA A 131 -19.71 -5.93 0.88
C ALA A 131 -19.80 -6.78 2.17
N SER A 132 -20.35 -6.24 3.27
CA SER A 132 -20.40 -6.90 4.58
C SER A 132 -19.04 -7.34 5.11
N ILE A 133 -17.99 -6.56 4.83
CA ILE A 133 -16.63 -6.79 5.34
C ILE A 133 -16.46 -6.00 6.63
N GLU A 134 -16.13 -6.68 7.72
CA GLU A 134 -15.83 -6.05 9.00
C GLU A 134 -14.54 -5.23 8.89
N HIS A 135 -14.62 -3.95 9.27
CA HIS A 135 -13.51 -3.01 9.25
C HIS A 135 -13.77 -1.89 10.25
N ARG A 136 -12.74 -1.09 10.55
CA ARG A 136 -12.85 0.12 11.37
C ARG A 136 -12.23 1.30 10.63
N LEU A 137 -12.91 2.44 10.68
CA LEU A 137 -12.36 3.71 10.23
C LEU A 137 -12.09 4.56 11.47
N ILE A 138 -10.82 4.85 11.75
CA ILE A 138 -10.37 5.55 12.96
C ILE A 138 -9.52 6.74 12.54
N GLY A 139 -10.12 7.93 12.54
CA GLY A 139 -9.45 9.16 12.12
C GLY A 139 -8.95 9.06 10.67
N ASP A 140 -7.62 9.01 10.52
CA ASP A 140 -6.93 8.95 9.23
C ASP A 140 -6.48 7.54 8.85
N VAL A 141 -7.05 6.49 9.44
CA VAL A 141 -6.68 5.10 9.15
C VAL A 141 -7.92 4.22 8.99
N LEU A 142 -7.91 3.40 7.94
CA LEU A 142 -8.84 2.30 7.74
C LEU A 142 -8.16 0.99 8.12
N GLU A 143 -8.82 0.19 8.94
CA GLU A 143 -8.27 -0.98 9.62
C GLU A 143 -9.11 -2.22 9.33
N ILE A 144 -8.45 -3.33 9.00
CA ILE A 144 -9.06 -4.67 8.99
C ILE A 144 -8.24 -5.58 9.88
N LYS A 145 -8.88 -6.10 10.92
CA LYS A 145 -8.26 -7.01 11.88
C LYS A 145 -8.90 -8.39 11.80
N ARG A 146 -8.06 -9.42 11.74
CA ARG A 146 -8.46 -10.83 11.81
C ARG A 146 -8.15 -11.34 13.21
N PHE A 147 -9.05 -12.18 13.73
CA PHE A 147 -8.90 -12.88 15.01
C PHE A 147 -8.72 -14.37 14.77
#